data_AF-A0A960IYB4-F1
#
_entry.id   AF-A0A960IYB4-F1
#
_cell.length_a   1.000
_cell.length_b   1.000
_cell.length_c   1.000
_cell.angle_alpha   90.00
_cell.angle_beta   90.00
_cell.angle_gamma   90.00
#
_symmetry.space_group_name_H-M   'P 1'
#
loop_
_entity.id
_entity.type
_entity.pdbx_description
1 polymer ?
#
loop_
_entity_poly.entity_id
_entity_poly.type
_entity_poly.pdbx_seq_one_letter_code
_entity_poly.pdbx_strand_id
1 'polypeptide(L)'
;MVGARPSRDPRLVVLAISVLLVLAASCASGGDDAATGDLPFLGGTIRLPDLSQPFGAPASSESVGDDEAQDALALACEDGDLRSCDDLFQRGAPASPYAAYAFSCGGRLTPPPPTGVAANCRLRGSGHLASAGGTLPSGDSPTLDRIAQQCGRVGGVEACDTLFRLAPQGTEYASYGITCGYRSADTRPNACAGFDGVPEGRPPEGVSGDPELDVQARECFASRLSSCDELYASSDRGTTYELYAQSCGGRLAEVVEEVQPSCDLRFNDPVASEPVAPPAEPLGDSDRLDALVERCADGDLRACDELFYRSELNTDYENWGATCGGRFAARRAGLEFSAAGECEARVAVLDDEGQAIA
;
A
#
# COMPACT_ATOMS: atom_id res chain seq x y z
N MET A 1 -21.63 44.41 -63.23
CA MET A 1 -21.28 43.63 -62.02
C MET A 1 -20.17 44.37 -61.31
N VAL A 2 -20.52 45.19 -60.32
CA VAL A 2 -19.58 46.05 -59.57
C VAL A 2 -19.43 45.44 -58.18
N GLY A 3 -18.20 45.05 -57.84
CA GLY A 3 -17.87 44.47 -56.53
C GLY A 3 -17.76 45.55 -55.45
N ALA A 4 -18.42 45.32 -54.32
CA ALA A 4 -18.25 46.12 -53.11
C ALA A 4 -17.22 45.43 -52.21
N ARG A 5 -16.11 46.12 -51.92
CA ARG A 5 -15.15 45.75 -50.88
C ARG A 5 -15.73 46.14 -49.51
N PRO A 6 -15.64 45.29 -48.48
CA PRO A 6 -16.06 45.69 -47.13
C PRO A 6 -15.08 46.70 -46.54
N SER A 7 -15.61 47.82 -46.04
CA SER A 7 -14.87 48.82 -45.27
C SER A 7 -14.44 48.23 -43.93
N ARG A 8 -13.13 48.17 -43.70
CA ARG A 8 -12.56 47.85 -42.38
C ARG A 8 -12.72 49.08 -41.48
N ASP A 9 -13.73 49.05 -40.62
CA ASP A 9 -13.95 50.07 -39.61
C ASP A 9 -12.93 49.84 -38.46
N PRO A 10 -11.97 50.75 -38.22
CA PRO A 10 -10.90 50.54 -37.24
C PRO A 10 -11.43 50.41 -35.80
N ARG A 11 -12.67 50.86 -35.53
CA ARG A 11 -13.33 50.72 -34.23
C ARG A 11 -13.77 49.29 -33.92
N LEU A 12 -14.13 48.50 -34.94
CA LEU A 12 -14.47 47.08 -34.79
C LEU A 12 -13.23 46.21 -34.58
N VAL A 13 -12.10 46.58 -35.17
CA VAL A 13 -10.81 45.88 -34.97
C VAL A 13 -10.30 46.10 -33.54
N VAL A 14 -10.42 47.32 -33.01
CA VAL A 14 -10.01 47.60 -31.61
C VAL A 14 -10.92 46.89 -30.60
N LEU A 15 -12.23 46.81 -30.84
CA LEU A 15 -13.14 46.06 -29.95
C LEU A 15 -12.86 44.54 -29.99
N ALA A 16 -12.57 43.99 -31.17
CA ALA A 16 -12.23 42.57 -31.31
C ALA A 16 -10.89 42.22 -30.63
N ILE A 17 -9.89 43.12 -30.70
CA ILE A 17 -8.60 42.95 -30.01
C ILE A 17 -8.77 43.07 -28.48
N SER A 18 -9.60 43.99 -27.99
CA SER A 18 -9.89 44.13 -26.56
C SER A 18 -10.64 42.92 -25.99
N VAL A 19 -11.59 42.34 -26.74
CA VAL A 19 -12.30 41.12 -26.32
C VAL A 19 -11.39 39.89 -26.39
N LEU A 20 -10.48 39.79 -27.38
CA LEU A 20 -9.46 38.74 -27.40
C LEU A 20 -8.42 38.87 -26.28
N LEU A 21 -8.05 40.08 -25.86
CA LEU A 21 -7.13 40.30 -24.74
C LEU A 21 -7.79 40.01 -23.38
N VAL A 22 -9.08 40.29 -23.22
CA VAL A 22 -9.83 39.93 -22.00
C VAL A 22 -10.10 38.42 -21.94
N LEU A 23 -10.41 37.77 -23.07
CA LEU A 23 -10.54 36.30 -23.14
C LEU A 23 -9.20 35.58 -22.97
N ALA A 24 -8.08 36.14 -23.45
CA ALA A 24 -6.75 35.59 -23.20
C ALA A 24 -6.30 35.78 -21.74
N ALA A 25 -6.74 36.86 -21.08
CA ALA A 25 -6.48 37.07 -19.65
C ALA A 25 -7.31 36.16 -18.74
N SER A 26 -8.51 35.74 -19.16
CA SER A 26 -9.34 34.79 -18.42
C SER A 26 -9.00 33.31 -18.67
N CYS A 27 -8.12 32.99 -19.63
CA CYS A 27 -7.58 31.64 -19.83
C CYS A 27 -6.12 31.50 -19.36
N ALA A 28 -5.53 32.55 -18.79
CA ALA A 28 -4.17 32.55 -18.24
C ALA A 28 -4.14 32.45 -16.70
N SER A 29 -5.27 32.15 -16.05
CA SER A 29 -5.37 31.92 -14.61
C SER A 29 -5.85 30.50 -14.28
N GLY A 30 -5.35 29.52 -15.03
CA GLY A 30 -5.64 28.09 -14.85
C GLY A 30 -4.38 27.28 -14.57
N GLY A 31 -3.49 27.84 -13.76
CA GLY A 31 -2.37 27.13 -13.16
C GLY A 31 -2.47 27.36 -11.67
N ASP A 32 -3.35 26.60 -11.01
CA ASP A 32 -3.12 26.27 -9.62
C ASP A 32 -1.84 25.43 -9.61
N ASP A 33 -0.69 26.10 -9.55
CA ASP A 33 0.49 25.54 -8.92
C ASP A 33 0.08 25.30 -7.47
N ALA A 34 -0.66 24.21 -7.22
CA ALA A 34 -0.77 23.62 -5.91
C ALA A 34 0.67 23.45 -5.44
N ALA A 35 1.02 24.22 -4.41
CA ALA A 35 2.38 24.44 -3.99
C ALA A 35 3.08 23.11 -3.63
N THR A 36 3.73 22.49 -4.60
CA THR A 36 4.71 21.41 -4.41
C THR A 36 5.99 21.92 -3.73
N GLY A 37 6.07 23.22 -3.45
CA GLY A 37 7.25 23.90 -2.93
C GLY A 37 7.51 23.81 -1.43
N ASP A 38 6.63 23.23 -0.61
CA ASP A 38 6.85 23.18 0.86
C ASP A 38 6.15 22.01 1.57
N LEU A 39 5.95 20.88 0.89
CA LEU A 39 5.39 19.68 1.51
C LEU A 39 6.55 18.81 2.05
N PRO A 40 6.78 18.76 3.38
CA PRO A 40 8.01 18.21 3.95
C PRO A 40 8.19 16.70 3.73
N PHE A 41 7.14 16.01 3.28
CA PHE A 41 7.13 14.56 3.15
C PHE A 41 7.41 14.02 1.73
N LEU A 42 7.51 14.87 0.69
CA LEU A 42 7.87 14.47 -0.68
C LEU A 42 9.33 14.85 -1.03
N GLY A 43 9.89 14.21 -2.07
CA GLY A 43 11.13 14.66 -2.73
C GLY A 43 12.43 14.56 -1.93
N GLY A 44 12.41 13.91 -0.77
CA GLY A 44 13.60 13.69 0.09
C GLY A 44 14.14 12.26 0.01
N THR A 45 15.32 12.01 0.59
CA THR A 45 15.94 10.68 0.62
C THR A 45 15.13 9.69 1.46
N ILE A 46 14.84 8.52 0.89
CA ILE A 46 14.25 7.38 1.61
C ILE A 46 15.29 6.81 2.57
N ARG A 47 14.89 6.66 3.84
CA ARG A 47 15.72 6.06 4.88
C ARG A 47 15.34 4.59 5.02
N LEU A 48 16.27 3.73 4.61
CA LEU A 48 16.11 2.29 4.76
C LEU A 48 16.04 1.90 6.25
N PRO A 49 15.27 0.86 6.59
CA PRO A 49 15.13 0.45 7.98
C PRO A 49 16.44 -0.09 8.55
N ASP A 50 16.74 0.27 9.81
CA ASP A 50 17.83 -0.36 10.56
C ASP A 50 17.36 -1.69 11.17
N LEU A 51 17.76 -2.80 10.54
CA LEU A 51 17.39 -4.15 10.95
C LEU A 51 18.38 -4.78 11.97
N SER A 52 19.36 -4.02 12.47
CA SER A 52 20.50 -4.58 13.23
C SER A 52 20.21 -4.96 14.70
N GLN A 53 19.12 -4.46 15.29
CA GLN A 53 18.77 -4.79 16.67
C GLN A 53 18.54 -6.30 16.83
N PRO A 54 19.26 -6.98 17.75
CA PRO A 54 19.08 -8.40 17.97
C PRO A 54 17.78 -8.69 18.72
N PHE A 55 17.18 -9.84 18.43
CA PHE A 55 16.02 -10.33 19.18
C PHE A 55 16.40 -10.88 20.56
N GLY A 56 15.57 -10.54 21.55
CA GLY A 56 15.52 -11.20 22.84
C GLY A 56 14.64 -12.46 22.82
N ALA A 57 14.31 -12.95 24.02
CA ALA A 57 13.30 -14.01 24.18
C ALA A 57 11.89 -13.47 23.90
N PRO A 58 10.96 -14.30 23.39
CA PRO A 58 9.55 -13.92 23.30
C PRO A 58 8.95 -13.62 24.66
N ALA A 59 7.97 -12.72 24.68
CA ALA A 59 6.97 -12.61 25.74
C ALA A 59 5.81 -13.55 25.44
N SER A 60 5.08 -13.98 26.48
CA SER A 60 3.89 -14.83 26.32
C SER A 60 2.72 -14.05 25.73
N SER A 61 1.97 -14.69 24.82
CA SER A 61 0.77 -14.17 24.19
C SER A 61 -0.51 -14.39 25.02
N GLU A 62 -0.48 -15.31 26.00
CA GLU A 62 -1.67 -15.77 26.76
C GLU A 62 -2.47 -14.66 27.45
N SER A 63 -1.86 -13.49 27.69
CA SER A 63 -2.48 -12.36 28.39
C SER A 63 -2.51 -11.08 27.56
N VAL A 64 -2.35 -11.16 26.24
CA VAL A 64 -2.35 -9.98 25.37
C VAL A 64 -3.78 -9.43 25.22
N GLY A 65 -4.77 -10.29 24.98
CA GLY A 65 -6.17 -9.90 24.87
C GLY A 65 -7.13 -11.09 24.90
N ASP A 66 -8.34 -10.89 24.39
CA ASP A 66 -9.44 -11.87 24.37
C ASP A 66 -10.09 -12.01 22.97
N ASP A 67 -9.38 -11.68 21.90
CA ASP A 67 -9.85 -11.81 20.53
C ASP A 67 -9.24 -13.04 19.85
N GLU A 68 -10.08 -14.05 19.59
CA GLU A 68 -9.66 -15.36 19.08
C GLU A 68 -8.82 -15.29 17.80
N ALA A 69 -9.15 -14.39 16.86
CA ALA A 69 -8.42 -14.25 15.60
C ALA A 69 -7.03 -13.64 15.82
N GLN A 70 -6.92 -12.63 16.68
CA GLN A 70 -5.64 -12.02 17.03
C GLN A 70 -4.81 -12.91 17.96
N ASP A 71 -5.44 -13.71 18.82
CA ASP A 71 -4.77 -14.69 19.68
C ASP A 71 -4.03 -15.74 18.86
N ALA A 72 -4.65 -16.23 17.77
CA ALA A 72 -4.00 -17.17 16.87
C ALA A 72 -2.72 -16.57 16.24
N LEU A 73 -2.78 -15.33 15.77
CA LEU A 73 -1.61 -14.62 15.22
C LEU A 73 -0.56 -14.32 16.30
N ALA A 74 -0.99 -13.94 17.50
CA ALA A 74 -0.10 -13.63 18.61
C ALA A 74 0.65 -14.88 19.09
N LEU A 75 -0.02 -16.04 19.12
CA LEU A 75 0.60 -17.33 19.41
C LEU A 75 1.60 -17.75 18.32
N ALA A 76 1.24 -17.64 17.04
CA ALA A 76 2.18 -17.92 15.95
C ALA A 76 3.42 -17.01 16.00
N CYS A 77 3.22 -15.73 16.31
CA CYS A 77 4.29 -14.77 16.56
C CYS A 77 5.16 -15.15 17.79
N GLU A 78 4.56 -15.66 18.86
CA GLU A 78 5.29 -16.21 20.02
C GLU A 78 6.15 -17.41 19.60
N ASP A 79 5.60 -18.32 18.81
CA ASP A 79 6.25 -19.56 18.36
C ASP A 79 7.36 -19.33 17.32
N GLY A 80 7.52 -18.09 16.85
CA GLY A 80 8.61 -17.66 15.99
C GLY A 80 8.24 -17.47 14.52
N ASP A 81 6.95 -17.59 14.18
CA ASP A 81 6.46 -17.06 12.90
C ASP A 81 6.40 -15.53 12.98
N LEU A 82 7.53 -14.90 12.68
CA LEU A 82 7.68 -13.46 12.78
C LEU A 82 6.88 -12.69 11.73
N ARG A 83 6.43 -13.37 10.68
CA ARG A 83 5.48 -12.81 9.73
C ARG A 83 4.11 -12.60 10.38
N SER A 84 3.66 -13.55 11.21
CA SER A 84 2.42 -13.36 11.99
C SER A 84 2.49 -12.14 12.91
N CYS A 85 3.68 -11.74 13.38
CA CYS A 85 3.83 -10.46 14.10
C CYS A 85 3.57 -9.26 13.19
N ASP A 86 4.15 -9.24 11.98
CA ASP A 86 3.95 -8.15 11.02
C ASP A 86 2.46 -8.06 10.59
N ASP A 87 1.84 -9.22 10.29
CA ASP A 87 0.42 -9.30 9.94
C ASP A 87 -0.49 -8.82 11.08
N LEU A 88 -0.22 -9.24 12.33
CA LEU A 88 -0.96 -8.78 13.50
C LEU A 88 -0.84 -7.27 13.72
N PHE A 89 0.33 -6.68 13.49
CA PHE A 89 0.50 -5.23 13.61
C PHE A 89 -0.28 -4.46 12.53
N GLN A 90 -0.18 -4.92 11.28
CA GLN A 90 -0.79 -4.24 10.13
C GLN A 90 -2.31 -4.37 10.11
N ARG A 91 -2.84 -5.48 10.63
CA ARG A 91 -4.25 -5.89 10.42
C ARG A 91 -5.00 -6.26 11.70
N GLY A 92 -4.36 -6.30 12.87
CA GLY A 92 -5.05 -6.44 14.17
C GLY A 92 -5.81 -5.18 14.56
N ALA A 93 -6.38 -5.10 15.75
CA ALA A 93 -7.03 -3.87 16.21
C ALA A 93 -6.00 -2.74 16.45
N PRO A 94 -6.21 -1.50 15.95
CA PRO A 94 -5.30 -0.39 16.22
C PRO A 94 -5.31 0.01 17.69
N ALA A 95 -4.21 0.59 18.17
CA ALA A 95 -4.04 1.04 19.55
C ALA A 95 -4.39 -0.01 20.64
N SER A 96 -4.30 -1.30 20.30
CA SER A 96 -4.62 -2.42 21.18
C SER A 96 -3.35 -3.00 21.85
N PRO A 97 -3.49 -3.81 22.91
CA PRO A 97 -2.38 -4.60 23.42
C PRO A 97 -1.72 -5.50 22.37
N TYR A 98 -2.51 -6.06 21.43
CA TYR A 98 -2.00 -6.84 20.30
C TYR A 98 -1.09 -6.00 19.40
N ALA A 99 -1.47 -4.76 19.09
CA ALA A 99 -0.64 -3.87 18.28
C ALA A 99 0.72 -3.61 18.95
N ALA A 100 0.75 -3.38 20.27
CA ALA A 100 2.00 -3.18 21.00
C ALA A 100 2.85 -4.47 21.06
N TYR A 101 2.22 -5.62 21.30
CA TYR A 101 2.86 -6.93 21.29
C TYR A 101 3.49 -7.23 19.92
N ALA A 102 2.72 -7.05 18.85
CA ALA A 102 3.14 -7.25 17.47
C ALA A 102 4.26 -6.31 17.04
N PHE A 103 4.16 -5.02 17.36
CA PHE A 103 5.19 -4.01 17.03
C PHE A 103 6.53 -4.25 17.74
N SER A 104 6.50 -4.95 18.88
CA SER A 104 7.71 -5.41 19.58
C SER A 104 8.22 -6.78 19.10
N CYS A 105 7.64 -7.34 18.02
CA CYS A 105 7.90 -8.68 17.51
C CYS A 105 7.66 -9.77 18.57
N GLY A 106 6.55 -9.68 19.28
CA GLY A 106 6.20 -10.57 20.38
C GLY A 106 7.11 -10.38 21.59
N GLY A 107 7.45 -9.12 21.92
CA GLY A 107 8.35 -8.77 23.03
C GLY A 107 9.84 -8.92 22.75
N ARG A 108 10.25 -9.37 21.56
CA ARG A 108 11.65 -9.61 21.20
C ARG A 108 12.47 -8.33 21.00
N LEU A 109 11.84 -7.22 20.66
CA LEU A 109 12.48 -5.91 20.53
C LEU A 109 12.30 -5.11 21.83
N THR A 110 13.37 -5.00 22.61
CA THR A 110 13.42 -4.19 23.83
C THR A 110 14.62 -3.23 23.79
N PRO A 111 14.40 -1.90 23.75
CA PRO A 111 13.11 -1.24 23.54
C PRO A 111 12.52 -1.56 22.15
N PRO A 112 11.20 -1.38 21.95
CA PRO A 112 10.61 -1.43 20.60
C PRO A 112 11.17 -0.29 19.73
N PRO A 113 11.01 -0.37 18.39
CA PRO A 113 11.41 0.70 17.48
C PRO A 113 10.77 2.05 17.84
N PRO A 114 11.42 3.18 17.55
CA PRO A 114 10.79 4.49 17.72
C PRO A 114 9.63 4.68 16.73
N THR A 115 8.66 5.52 17.08
CA THR A 115 7.55 5.87 16.18
C THR A 115 8.07 6.40 14.84
N GLY A 116 7.47 5.96 13.74
CA GLY A 116 7.96 6.23 12.38
C GLY A 116 8.77 5.09 11.78
N VAL A 117 9.37 4.25 12.62
CA VAL A 117 10.18 3.09 12.21
C VAL A 117 9.36 1.82 12.33
N ALA A 118 9.23 1.06 11.23
CA ALA A 118 8.52 -0.20 11.25
C ALA A 118 9.30 -1.31 11.96
N ALA A 119 8.55 -2.23 12.58
CA ALA A 119 9.13 -3.38 13.27
C ALA A 119 9.90 -4.31 12.34
N ASN A 120 9.38 -4.57 11.13
CA ASN A 120 9.99 -5.45 10.12
C ASN A 120 10.36 -6.82 10.71
N CYS A 121 9.46 -7.42 11.49
CA CYS A 121 9.75 -8.58 12.33
C CYS A 121 10.27 -9.76 11.51
N ARG A 122 9.61 -10.08 10.40
CA ARG A 122 10.04 -11.15 9.49
C ARG A 122 11.46 -10.91 8.96
N LEU A 123 11.74 -9.71 8.45
CA LEU A 123 13.04 -9.40 7.83
C LEU A 123 14.19 -9.41 8.84
N ARG A 124 13.96 -8.95 10.07
CA ARG A 124 14.92 -9.10 11.17
C ARG A 124 15.17 -10.56 11.48
N GLY A 125 14.11 -11.37 11.53
CA GLY A 125 14.18 -12.80 11.81
C GLY A 125 14.92 -13.62 10.76
N SER A 126 14.75 -13.26 9.48
CA SER A 126 15.44 -13.91 8.37
C SER A 126 16.88 -13.45 8.19
N GLY A 127 17.31 -12.42 8.93
CA GLY A 127 18.62 -11.80 8.74
C GLY A 127 18.76 -11.15 7.36
N HIS A 128 17.68 -10.55 6.84
CA HIS A 128 17.66 -9.94 5.51
C HIS A 128 18.78 -8.91 5.36
N LEU A 129 19.54 -9.02 4.27
CA LEU A 129 20.55 -8.05 3.88
C LEU A 129 20.23 -7.57 2.48
N ALA A 130 20.02 -6.26 2.35
CA ALA A 130 19.81 -5.64 1.05
C ALA A 130 20.97 -5.99 0.10
N SER A 131 20.62 -6.43 -1.10
CA SER A 131 21.57 -6.93 -2.10
C SER A 131 21.41 -6.21 -3.43
N ALA A 132 22.45 -6.24 -4.26
CA ALA A 132 22.38 -5.74 -5.63
C ALA A 132 21.54 -6.70 -6.49
N GLY A 133 20.93 -6.17 -7.56
CA GLY A 133 20.22 -6.99 -8.54
C GLY A 133 21.15 -7.87 -9.38
N GLY A 134 20.53 -8.77 -10.14
CA GLY A 134 21.20 -9.64 -11.11
C GLY A 134 21.69 -8.90 -12.36
N THR A 135 21.87 -9.65 -13.45
CA THR A 135 22.39 -9.11 -14.72
C THR A 135 21.48 -7.99 -15.25
N LEU A 136 22.08 -6.82 -15.52
CA LEU A 136 21.36 -5.68 -16.06
C LEU A 136 20.85 -5.96 -17.49
N PRO A 137 19.57 -5.68 -17.78
CA PRO A 137 19.08 -5.65 -19.16
C PRO A 137 19.70 -4.48 -19.91
N SER A 138 19.82 -4.62 -21.23
CA SER A 138 20.29 -3.56 -22.13
C SER A 138 19.45 -3.53 -23.40
N GLY A 139 19.27 -2.34 -23.97
CA GLY A 139 18.44 -2.15 -25.16
C GLY A 139 18.59 -0.76 -25.76
N ASP A 140 17.66 -0.38 -26.65
CA ASP A 140 17.76 0.87 -27.41
C ASP A 140 17.27 2.12 -26.65
N SER A 141 16.88 1.98 -25.38
CA SER A 141 16.36 3.08 -24.57
C SER A 141 17.36 3.50 -23.48
N PRO A 142 18.15 4.57 -23.69
CA PRO A 142 19.07 5.09 -22.68
C PRO A 142 18.38 5.50 -21.37
N THR A 143 17.09 5.80 -21.41
CA THR A 143 16.29 6.08 -20.22
C THR A 143 16.04 4.80 -19.42
N LEU A 144 15.56 3.73 -20.07
CA LEU A 144 15.32 2.46 -19.39
C LEU A 144 16.63 1.83 -18.88
N ASP A 145 17.73 1.98 -19.62
CA ASP A 145 19.06 1.54 -19.15
C ASP A 145 19.47 2.22 -17.84
N ARG A 146 19.23 3.53 -17.72
CA ARG A 146 19.58 4.29 -16.52
C ARG A 146 18.72 3.85 -15.33
N ILE A 147 17.43 3.64 -15.55
CA ILE A 147 16.50 3.18 -14.50
C ILE A 147 16.85 1.74 -14.09
N ALA A 148 17.16 0.85 -15.05
CA ALA A 148 17.62 -0.51 -14.76
C ALA A 148 18.92 -0.52 -13.92
N GLN A 149 19.88 0.36 -14.24
CA GLN A 149 21.08 0.53 -13.42
C GLN A 149 20.77 1.01 -12.00
N GLN A 150 19.79 1.90 -11.82
CA GLN A 150 19.33 2.31 -10.49
C GLN A 150 18.66 1.15 -9.75
N CYS A 151 17.77 0.41 -10.42
CA CYS A 151 17.10 -0.78 -9.92
C CYS A 151 18.07 -1.87 -9.44
N GLY A 152 19.20 -2.03 -10.14
CA GLY A 152 20.24 -3.01 -9.79
C GLY A 152 21.10 -2.64 -8.58
N ARG A 153 21.02 -1.41 -8.06
CA ARG A 153 21.80 -1.01 -6.87
C ARG A 153 21.13 -1.51 -5.59
N VAL A 154 21.94 -1.67 -4.55
CA VAL A 154 21.44 -1.87 -3.17
C VAL A 154 20.51 -0.70 -2.80
N GLY A 155 19.31 -1.01 -2.31
CA GLY A 155 18.27 -0.01 -2.02
C GLY A 155 17.63 0.63 -3.25
N GLY A 156 17.90 0.12 -4.46
CA GLY A 156 17.36 0.63 -5.72
C GLY A 156 15.94 0.18 -6.05
N VAL A 157 15.24 -0.46 -5.11
CA VAL A 157 13.99 -1.18 -5.35
C VAL A 157 12.85 -0.32 -5.92
N GLU A 158 12.75 0.97 -5.55
CA GLU A 158 11.75 1.88 -6.15
C GLU A 158 11.99 2.15 -7.63
N ALA A 159 13.26 2.15 -8.06
CA ALA A 159 13.59 2.27 -9.47
C ALA A 159 13.16 1.01 -10.24
N CYS A 160 13.04 -0.14 -9.59
CA CYS A 160 12.50 -1.36 -10.21
C CYS A 160 11.01 -1.24 -10.50
N ASP A 161 10.23 -0.70 -9.56
CA ASP A 161 8.80 -0.44 -9.79
C ASP A 161 8.61 0.58 -10.92
N THR A 162 9.42 1.64 -10.92
CA THR A 162 9.41 2.64 -12.00
C THR A 162 9.80 2.02 -13.34
N LEU A 163 10.80 1.13 -13.36
CA LEU A 163 11.18 0.42 -14.58
C LEU A 163 10.03 -0.44 -15.10
N PHE A 164 9.36 -1.19 -14.22
CA PHE A 164 8.24 -2.05 -14.62
C PHE A 164 7.07 -1.25 -15.21
N ARG A 165 6.73 -0.10 -14.62
CA ARG A 165 5.66 0.78 -15.14
C ARG A 165 5.98 1.37 -16.51
N LEU A 166 7.24 1.71 -16.77
CA LEU A 166 7.64 2.40 -18.00
C LEU A 166 8.07 1.44 -19.12
N ALA A 167 8.51 0.23 -18.79
CA ALA A 167 8.96 -0.75 -19.76
C ALA A 167 7.77 -1.33 -20.55
N PRO A 168 7.93 -1.58 -21.87
CA PRO A 168 6.95 -2.35 -22.61
C PRO A 168 6.81 -3.76 -22.03
N GLN A 169 5.57 -4.24 -21.91
CA GLN A 169 5.29 -5.56 -21.35
C GLN A 169 5.94 -6.68 -22.19
N GLY A 170 6.38 -7.75 -21.51
CA GLY A 170 7.06 -8.89 -22.13
C GLY A 170 8.52 -8.63 -22.56
N THR A 171 9.10 -7.48 -22.19
CA THR A 171 10.53 -7.19 -22.42
C THR A 171 11.38 -7.57 -21.21
N GLU A 172 12.70 -7.74 -21.41
CA GLU A 172 13.63 -7.99 -20.29
C GLU A 172 13.62 -6.86 -19.24
N TYR A 173 13.39 -5.61 -19.63
CA TYR A 173 13.24 -4.53 -18.65
C TYR A 173 12.02 -4.72 -17.76
N ALA A 174 10.88 -5.16 -18.32
CA ALA A 174 9.68 -5.42 -17.55
C ALA A 174 9.91 -6.59 -16.57
N SER A 175 10.50 -7.70 -17.04
CA SER A 175 10.85 -8.84 -16.18
C SER A 175 11.89 -8.48 -15.12
N TYR A 176 12.89 -7.67 -15.45
CA TYR A 176 13.88 -7.19 -14.49
C TYR A 176 13.26 -6.26 -13.44
N GLY A 177 12.38 -5.35 -13.85
CA GLY A 177 11.68 -4.44 -12.94
C GLY A 177 10.73 -5.18 -11.99
N ILE A 178 9.88 -6.06 -12.51
CA ILE A 178 8.84 -6.75 -11.73
C ILE A 178 9.43 -7.73 -10.70
N THR A 179 10.62 -8.28 -10.95
CA THR A 179 11.34 -9.18 -10.04
C THR A 179 12.33 -8.45 -9.12
N CYS A 180 12.21 -7.12 -9.03
CA CYS A 180 13.09 -6.28 -8.24
C CYS A 180 14.56 -6.50 -8.58
N GLY A 181 14.90 -6.47 -9.87
CA GLY A 181 16.22 -6.79 -10.38
C GLY A 181 16.62 -8.25 -10.13
N TYR A 182 15.68 -9.19 -10.28
CA TYR A 182 15.84 -10.63 -9.98
C TYR A 182 16.18 -10.96 -8.52
N ARG A 183 15.83 -10.08 -7.58
CA ARG A 183 15.99 -10.34 -6.14
C ARG A 183 14.78 -11.06 -5.53
N SER A 184 13.62 -10.94 -6.17
CA SER A 184 12.38 -11.55 -5.73
C SER A 184 11.71 -12.31 -6.87
N ALA A 185 11.05 -13.41 -6.53
CA ALA A 185 10.11 -14.09 -7.42
C ALA A 185 8.70 -13.49 -7.34
N ASP A 186 8.43 -12.60 -6.39
CA ASP A 186 7.17 -11.86 -6.32
C ASP A 186 7.04 -10.96 -7.53
N THR A 187 6.03 -11.23 -8.36
CA THR A 187 5.74 -10.48 -9.59
C THR A 187 4.53 -9.56 -9.44
N ARG A 188 4.07 -9.28 -8.21
CA ARG A 188 2.98 -8.32 -8.03
C ARG A 188 3.46 -6.92 -8.43
N PRO A 189 2.63 -6.14 -9.14
CA PRO A 189 2.96 -4.75 -9.46
C PRO A 189 3.28 -3.95 -8.20
N ASN A 190 4.30 -3.09 -8.27
CA ASN A 190 4.70 -2.18 -7.19
C ASN A 190 5.19 -2.85 -5.89
N ALA A 191 5.46 -4.16 -5.87
CA ALA A 191 5.87 -4.88 -4.66
C ALA A 191 7.35 -4.68 -4.27
N CYS A 192 8.18 -4.07 -5.13
CA CYS A 192 9.61 -4.01 -4.86
C CYS A 192 9.98 -3.12 -3.69
N ALA A 193 9.22 -2.06 -3.41
CA ALA A 193 9.51 -1.16 -2.30
C ALA A 193 9.52 -1.85 -0.93
N GLY A 194 8.70 -2.89 -0.73
CA GLY A 194 8.70 -3.71 0.48
C GLY A 194 9.85 -4.72 0.58
N PHE A 195 10.61 -4.96 -0.51
CA PHE A 195 11.63 -6.01 -0.56
C PHE A 195 12.74 -5.82 0.50
N ASP A 196 13.14 -4.57 0.75
CA ASP A 196 14.15 -4.22 1.77
C ASP A 196 13.51 -3.79 3.11
N GLY A 197 12.22 -4.06 3.27
CA GLY A 197 11.41 -3.68 4.43
C GLY A 197 10.77 -2.31 4.29
N VAL A 198 9.89 -2.00 5.24
CA VAL A 198 9.17 -0.74 5.30
C VAL A 198 10.15 0.37 5.73
N PRO A 199 10.38 1.41 4.89
CA PRO A 199 11.25 2.54 5.22
C PRO A 199 10.74 3.36 6.41
N GLU A 200 11.61 4.21 6.95
CA GLU A 200 11.19 5.19 7.97
C GLU A 200 10.16 6.16 7.37
N GLY A 201 9.04 6.34 8.09
CA GLY A 201 8.05 7.34 7.76
C GLY A 201 8.51 8.74 8.15
N ARG A 202 7.87 9.74 7.55
CA ARG A 202 8.06 11.15 7.92
C ARG A 202 6.89 11.61 8.78
N PRO A 203 7.13 12.41 9.84
CA PRO A 203 6.03 12.94 10.64
C PRO A 203 4.99 13.69 9.79
N PRO A 204 3.69 13.62 10.15
CA PRO A 204 2.60 14.26 9.40
C PRO A 204 2.55 15.78 9.66
N GLU A 205 3.69 16.47 9.55
CA GLU A 205 3.78 17.93 9.73
C GLU A 205 2.95 18.65 8.66
N GLY A 206 2.04 19.52 9.10
CA GLY A 206 1.11 20.24 8.20
C GLY A 206 -0.09 19.43 7.73
N VAL A 207 -0.24 18.19 8.18
CA VAL A 207 -1.41 17.34 7.97
C VAL A 207 -2.26 17.42 9.23
N SER A 208 -3.29 18.28 9.22
CA SER A 208 -4.15 18.54 10.39
C SER A 208 -5.46 19.22 10.00
N GLY A 209 -6.48 19.10 10.85
CA GLY A 209 -7.74 19.84 10.71
C GLY A 209 -9.00 19.00 10.86
N ASP A 210 -8.86 17.68 10.78
CA ASP A 210 -9.93 16.71 11.00
C ASP A 210 -9.44 15.68 12.04
N PRO A 211 -10.07 15.60 13.24
CA PRO A 211 -9.62 14.72 14.31
C PRO A 211 -9.58 13.22 13.94
N GLU A 212 -10.49 12.77 13.09
CA GLU A 212 -10.59 11.39 12.63
C GLU A 212 -9.44 11.08 11.65
N LEU A 213 -9.21 11.93 10.65
CA LEU A 213 -8.09 11.78 9.72
C LEU A 213 -6.72 11.97 10.41
N ASP A 214 -6.64 12.78 11.47
CA ASP A 214 -5.44 12.95 12.29
C ASP A 214 -5.03 11.66 13.02
N VAL A 215 -5.99 10.81 13.37
CA VAL A 215 -5.70 9.48 13.91
C VAL A 215 -5.06 8.62 12.83
N GLN A 216 -5.68 8.54 11.64
CA GLN A 216 -5.17 7.73 10.54
C GLN A 216 -3.77 8.20 10.07
N ALA A 217 -3.52 9.51 10.02
CA ALA A 217 -2.20 10.05 9.69
C ALA A 217 -1.10 9.65 10.69
N ARG A 218 -1.43 9.60 11.99
CA ARG A 218 -0.50 9.13 13.04
C ARG A 218 -0.26 7.63 12.97
N GLU A 219 -1.28 6.81 12.67
CA GLU A 219 -1.12 5.37 12.47
C GLU A 219 -0.30 5.06 11.21
N CYS A 220 -0.58 5.76 10.11
CA CYS A 220 0.22 5.71 8.87
C CYS A 220 1.69 6.10 9.13
N PHE A 221 1.92 7.16 9.92
CA PHE A 221 3.28 7.51 10.37
C PHE A 221 3.90 6.36 11.17
N ALA A 222 3.16 5.76 12.10
CA ALA A 222 3.58 4.63 12.91
C ALA A 222 3.76 3.31 12.13
N SER A 223 3.79 3.36 10.79
CA SER A 223 4.02 2.25 9.86
C SER A 223 2.87 1.26 9.71
N ARG A 224 1.68 1.64 10.15
CA ARG A 224 0.46 0.90 9.90
C ARG A 224 -0.06 1.27 8.50
N LEU A 225 0.35 0.51 7.50
CA LEU A 225 0.22 0.93 6.10
C LEU A 225 -1.21 0.82 5.57
N SER A 226 -2.00 -0.08 6.15
CA SER A 226 -3.46 -0.09 5.97
C SER A 226 -4.10 1.24 6.36
N SER A 227 -3.58 1.93 7.38
CA SER A 227 -4.06 3.27 7.75
C SER A 227 -3.63 4.37 6.77
N CYS A 228 -2.55 4.18 6.01
CA CYS A 228 -2.24 5.08 4.90
C CYS A 228 -3.27 4.92 3.77
N ASP A 229 -3.64 3.68 3.44
CA ASP A 229 -4.64 3.40 2.41
C ASP A 229 -6.02 3.92 2.81
N GLU A 230 -6.40 3.74 4.07
CA GLU A 230 -7.66 4.27 4.58
C GLU A 230 -7.66 5.81 4.61
N LEU A 231 -6.55 6.43 5.04
CA LEU A 231 -6.43 7.88 4.99
C LEU A 231 -6.60 8.43 3.57
N TYR A 232 -6.01 7.76 2.57
CA TYR A 232 -6.14 8.16 1.17
C TYR A 232 -7.62 8.15 0.75
N ALA A 233 -8.33 7.06 1.06
CA ALA A 233 -9.72 6.89 0.66
C ALA A 233 -10.71 7.76 1.44
N SER A 234 -10.42 8.08 2.70
CA SER A 234 -11.24 8.96 3.54
C SER A 234 -10.98 10.45 3.28
N SER A 235 -9.84 10.79 2.68
CA SER A 235 -9.46 12.18 2.43
C SER A 235 -10.09 12.79 1.17
N ASP A 236 -10.37 14.09 1.23
CA ASP A 236 -10.78 14.85 0.04
C ASP A 236 -9.61 15.05 -0.91
N ARG A 237 -9.90 15.05 -2.22
CA ARG A 237 -8.89 15.30 -3.27
C ARG A 237 -8.23 16.66 -3.13
N GLY A 238 -6.93 16.72 -3.38
CA GLY A 238 -6.08 17.91 -3.30
C GLY A 238 -5.74 18.34 -1.88
N THR A 239 -6.12 17.57 -0.85
CA THR A 239 -5.78 17.90 0.54
C THR A 239 -4.38 17.40 0.92
N THR A 240 -3.83 17.96 2.00
CA THR A 240 -2.55 17.48 2.56
C THR A 240 -2.65 16.06 3.12
N TYR A 241 -3.85 15.63 3.56
CA TYR A 241 -4.13 14.25 3.95
C TYR A 241 -3.97 13.29 2.76
N GLU A 242 -4.62 13.59 1.63
CA GLU A 242 -4.54 12.76 0.42
C GLU A 242 -3.09 12.59 -0.01
N LEU A 243 -2.34 13.70 -0.09
CA LEU A 243 -0.96 13.65 -0.56
C LEU A 243 -0.03 12.92 0.41
N TYR A 244 -0.22 13.09 1.73
CA TYR A 244 0.55 12.39 2.73
C TYR A 244 0.29 10.88 2.67
N ALA A 245 -0.97 10.48 2.55
CA ALA A 245 -1.38 9.11 2.33
C ALA A 245 -0.83 8.53 1.03
N GLN A 246 -0.90 9.30 -0.07
CA GLN A 246 -0.38 8.90 -1.38
C GLN A 246 1.13 8.63 -1.36
N SER A 247 1.87 9.31 -0.49
CA SER A 247 3.30 9.09 -0.26
C SER A 247 3.61 7.92 0.71
N CYS A 248 2.60 7.17 1.14
CA CYS A 248 2.68 6.15 2.19
C CYS A 248 3.32 6.66 3.49
N GLY A 249 2.94 7.86 3.91
CA GLY A 249 3.51 8.53 5.08
C GLY A 249 4.95 9.00 4.87
N GLY A 250 5.27 9.49 3.66
CA GLY A 250 6.60 9.98 3.28
C GLY A 250 7.63 8.89 2.99
N ARG A 251 7.17 7.66 2.69
CA ARG A 251 8.01 6.49 2.38
C ARG A 251 8.28 6.32 0.89
N LEU A 252 7.66 7.14 0.05
CA LEU A 252 7.89 7.19 -1.38
C LEU A 252 8.67 8.45 -1.76
N ALA A 253 9.69 8.30 -2.60
CA ALA A 253 10.46 9.46 -3.07
C ALA A 253 9.61 10.36 -3.98
N GLU A 254 8.72 9.74 -4.76
CA GLU A 254 7.83 10.38 -5.72
C GLU A 254 6.45 9.73 -5.63
N VAL A 255 5.40 10.52 -5.84
CA VAL A 255 4.02 10.04 -6.00
C VAL A 255 3.65 10.00 -7.47
N VAL A 256 2.75 9.09 -7.83
CA VAL A 256 2.15 9.05 -9.16
C VAL A 256 0.74 9.58 -9.02
N GLU A 257 0.47 10.75 -9.58
CA GLU A 257 -0.86 11.34 -9.59
C GLU A 257 -1.88 10.36 -10.18
N GLU A 258 -3.09 10.35 -9.62
CA GLU A 258 -4.22 9.49 -10.04
C GLU A 258 -4.05 7.97 -9.87
N VAL A 259 -2.90 7.52 -9.35
CA VAL A 259 -2.70 6.11 -8.95
C VAL A 259 -2.86 6.00 -7.44
N GLN A 260 -3.73 5.09 -7.01
CA GLN A 260 -3.88 4.76 -5.59
C GLN A 260 -2.55 4.25 -5.03
N PRO A 261 -2.18 4.65 -3.81
CA PRO A 261 -0.86 4.33 -3.29
C PRO A 261 -0.69 2.85 -2.94
N SER A 262 -1.79 2.18 -2.53
CA SER A 262 -1.81 0.76 -2.18
C SER A 262 -0.65 0.37 -1.26
N CYS A 263 -0.43 1.17 -0.22
CA CYS A 263 0.71 1.11 0.69
C CYS A 263 0.83 -0.25 1.36
N ASP A 264 -0.28 -0.85 1.80
CA ASP A 264 -0.26 -2.20 2.39
C ASP A 264 0.28 -3.23 1.39
N LEU A 265 -0.21 -3.21 0.15
CA LEU A 265 0.23 -4.11 -0.93
C LEU A 265 1.70 -3.91 -1.32
N ARG A 266 2.14 -2.65 -1.33
CA ARG A 266 3.47 -2.23 -1.78
C ARG A 266 4.59 -2.66 -0.82
N PHE A 267 4.29 -2.75 0.46
CA PHE A 267 5.29 -2.87 1.51
C PHE A 267 5.14 -4.11 2.39
N ASN A 268 3.95 -4.71 2.47
CA ASN A 268 3.73 -5.93 3.24
C ASN A 268 3.65 -7.17 2.33
N ASP A 269 3.96 -8.32 2.92
CA ASP A 269 3.91 -9.60 2.22
C ASP A 269 2.47 -9.94 1.80
N PRO A 270 2.29 -10.65 0.66
CA PRO A 270 0.98 -11.13 0.27
C PRO A 270 0.56 -12.22 1.25
N VAL A 271 -0.66 -12.19 1.80
CA VAL A 271 -1.18 -13.34 2.56
C VAL A 271 -1.19 -14.54 1.65
N ALA A 272 -0.86 -15.73 2.15
CA ALA A 272 -0.97 -16.94 1.36
C ALA A 272 -2.45 -17.31 1.14
N SER A 273 -2.78 -17.86 -0.03
CA SER A 273 -4.13 -18.36 -0.34
C SER A 273 -4.45 -19.73 0.28
N GLU A 274 -3.60 -20.25 1.17
CA GLU A 274 -3.72 -21.61 1.74
C GLU A 274 -5.10 -21.87 2.34
N PRO A 275 -5.74 -23.03 2.13
CA PRO A 275 -7.05 -23.30 2.71
C PRO A 275 -7.12 -23.05 4.22
N VAL A 276 -8.20 -22.42 4.68
CA VAL A 276 -8.54 -22.28 6.11
C VAL A 276 -9.75 -23.12 6.45
N ALA A 277 -9.93 -23.39 7.74
CA ALA A 277 -11.18 -23.98 8.20
C ALA A 277 -12.33 -22.98 7.97
N PRO A 278 -13.43 -23.38 7.32
CA PRO A 278 -14.63 -22.57 7.30
C PRO A 278 -15.23 -22.47 8.72
N PRO A 279 -16.13 -21.50 8.96
CA PRO A 279 -16.86 -21.40 10.22
C PRO A 279 -17.58 -22.72 10.56
N ALA A 280 -17.57 -23.11 11.84
CA ALA A 280 -18.20 -24.35 12.29
C ALA A 280 -19.73 -24.34 12.15
N GLU A 281 -20.33 -23.16 12.26
CA GLU A 281 -21.76 -22.91 12.06
C GLU A 281 -21.93 -21.95 10.87
N PRO A 282 -23.03 -22.06 10.10
CA PRO A 282 -23.34 -21.11 9.03
C PRO A 282 -23.34 -19.67 9.54
N LEU A 283 -22.77 -18.74 8.76
CA LEU A 283 -22.71 -17.32 9.11
C LEU A 283 -24.07 -16.60 8.96
N GLY A 284 -25.07 -17.29 8.40
CA GLY A 284 -26.43 -16.82 8.25
C GLY A 284 -27.30 -17.87 7.56
N ASP A 285 -28.44 -17.42 7.01
CA ASP A 285 -29.48 -18.30 6.45
C ASP A 285 -29.42 -18.44 4.92
N SER A 286 -28.32 -18.05 4.27
CA SER A 286 -28.24 -17.99 2.81
C SER A 286 -27.33 -19.06 2.22
N ASP A 287 -27.93 -20.16 1.73
CA ASP A 287 -27.22 -21.22 1.02
C ASP A 287 -26.28 -20.71 -0.09
N ARG A 288 -26.66 -19.60 -0.74
CA ARG A 288 -25.84 -18.97 -1.79
C ARG A 288 -24.59 -18.31 -1.22
N LEU A 289 -24.70 -17.60 -0.11
CA LEU A 289 -23.55 -16.95 0.52
C LEU A 289 -22.69 -17.98 1.26
N ASP A 290 -23.29 -19.03 1.83
CA ASP A 290 -22.56 -20.16 2.42
C ASP A 290 -21.65 -20.86 1.39
N ALA A 291 -22.14 -21.06 0.16
CA ALA A 291 -21.31 -21.60 -0.92
C ALA A 291 -20.12 -20.68 -1.30
N LEU A 292 -20.25 -19.37 -1.10
CA LEU A 292 -19.12 -18.43 -1.28
C LEU A 292 -18.16 -18.47 -0.07
N VAL A 293 -18.67 -18.66 1.15
CA VAL A 293 -17.85 -18.86 2.37
C VAL A 293 -16.96 -20.08 2.20
N GLU A 294 -17.50 -21.22 1.77
CA GLU A 294 -16.74 -22.46 1.53
C GLU A 294 -15.64 -22.26 0.49
N ARG A 295 -15.98 -21.70 -0.68
CA ARG A 295 -14.99 -21.40 -1.74
C ARG A 295 -13.90 -20.44 -1.26
N CYS A 296 -14.28 -19.40 -0.53
CA CYS A 296 -13.34 -18.46 0.06
C CYS A 296 -12.40 -19.15 1.06
N ALA A 297 -12.93 -20.06 1.90
CA ALA A 297 -12.14 -20.87 2.82
C ALA A 297 -11.16 -21.80 2.09
N ASP A 298 -11.58 -22.39 0.96
CA ASP A 298 -10.77 -23.24 0.08
C ASP A 298 -9.69 -22.47 -0.71
N GLY A 299 -9.62 -21.13 -0.58
CA GLY A 299 -8.60 -20.30 -1.21
C GLY A 299 -9.03 -19.62 -2.52
N ASP A 300 -10.30 -19.70 -2.92
CA ASP A 300 -10.84 -18.93 -4.04
C ASP A 300 -11.16 -17.49 -3.60
N LEU A 301 -10.18 -16.60 -3.75
CA LEU A 301 -10.28 -15.24 -3.20
C LEU A 301 -11.23 -14.34 -3.95
N ARG A 302 -11.47 -14.64 -5.22
CA ARG A 302 -12.55 -14.03 -5.97
C ARG A 302 -13.91 -14.37 -5.34
N ALA A 303 -14.04 -15.54 -4.70
CA ALA A 303 -15.23 -15.84 -3.89
C ALA A 303 -15.30 -14.99 -2.62
N CYS A 304 -14.19 -14.66 -1.98
CA CYS A 304 -14.16 -13.73 -0.84
C CYS A 304 -14.61 -12.31 -1.27
N ASP A 305 -14.12 -11.83 -2.40
CA ASP A 305 -14.48 -10.52 -2.95
C ASP A 305 -15.96 -10.48 -3.37
N GLU A 306 -16.42 -11.55 -4.02
CA GLU A 306 -17.82 -11.72 -4.38
C GLU A 306 -18.72 -11.79 -3.13
N LEU A 307 -18.29 -12.49 -2.08
CA LEU A 307 -19.00 -12.55 -0.82
C LEU A 307 -19.11 -11.18 -0.18
N PHE A 308 -18.00 -10.44 -0.06
CA PHE A 308 -17.99 -9.08 0.46
C PHE A 308 -18.97 -8.18 -0.31
N TYR A 309 -18.89 -8.18 -1.64
CA TYR A 309 -19.74 -7.33 -2.48
C TYR A 309 -21.23 -7.69 -2.42
N ARG A 310 -21.56 -8.98 -2.25
CA ARG A 310 -22.96 -9.46 -2.26
C ARG A 310 -23.63 -9.46 -0.89
N SER A 311 -22.86 -9.41 0.19
CA SER A 311 -23.39 -9.47 1.55
C SER A 311 -24.07 -8.16 1.92
N GLU A 312 -25.03 -8.24 2.85
CA GLU A 312 -25.56 -7.03 3.48
C GLU A 312 -24.51 -6.42 4.41
N LEU A 313 -24.53 -5.08 4.53
CA LEU A 313 -23.59 -4.36 5.38
C LEU A 313 -23.71 -4.81 6.85
N ASN A 314 -22.57 -4.91 7.53
CA ASN A 314 -22.41 -5.31 8.93
C ASN A 314 -22.93 -6.72 9.25
N THR A 315 -22.81 -7.65 8.31
CA THR A 315 -23.12 -9.07 8.54
C THR A 315 -21.87 -9.92 8.70
N ASP A 316 -22.00 -11.10 9.28
CA ASP A 316 -20.87 -12.04 9.42
C ASP A 316 -20.36 -12.52 8.05
N TYR A 317 -21.24 -12.63 7.05
CA TYR A 317 -20.82 -12.88 5.65
C TYR A 317 -19.94 -11.76 5.11
N GLU A 318 -20.35 -10.50 5.28
CA GLU A 318 -19.55 -9.36 4.83
C GLU A 318 -18.20 -9.34 5.55
N ASN A 319 -18.19 -9.57 6.86
CA ASN A 319 -16.96 -9.63 7.64
C ASN A 319 -16.03 -10.78 7.19
N TRP A 320 -16.57 -11.96 6.87
CA TRP A 320 -15.78 -13.07 6.33
C TRP A 320 -15.16 -12.73 4.98
N GLY A 321 -15.93 -12.13 4.06
CA GLY A 321 -15.41 -11.67 2.77
C GLY A 321 -14.36 -10.56 2.93
N ALA A 322 -14.63 -9.58 3.80
CA ALA A 322 -13.74 -8.47 4.11
C ALA A 322 -12.39 -8.93 4.68
N THR A 323 -12.40 -10.01 5.46
CA THR A 323 -11.21 -10.59 6.09
C THR A 323 -10.56 -11.68 5.23
N CYS A 324 -10.98 -11.83 3.97
CA CYS A 324 -10.54 -12.87 3.04
C CYS A 324 -10.57 -14.27 3.66
N GLY A 325 -11.66 -14.57 4.36
CA GLY A 325 -11.84 -15.81 5.09
C GLY A 325 -11.07 -15.88 6.40
N GLY A 326 -11.02 -14.79 7.17
CA GLY A 326 -10.29 -14.75 8.46
C GLY A 326 -8.76 -14.67 8.32
N ARG A 327 -8.24 -14.52 7.10
CA ARG A 327 -6.81 -14.29 6.81
C ARG A 327 -6.31 -12.91 7.24
N PHE A 328 -7.23 -11.98 7.44
CA PHE A 328 -6.97 -10.64 7.92
C PHE A 328 -7.75 -10.46 9.23
N ALA A 329 -7.09 -9.94 10.27
CA ALA A 329 -7.68 -9.87 11.61
C ALA A 329 -8.72 -8.75 11.81
N ALA A 330 -8.74 -7.73 10.95
CA ALA A 330 -9.59 -6.55 11.16
C ALA A 330 -11.02 -6.77 10.63
N ARG A 331 -12.00 -6.64 11.53
CA ARG A 331 -13.43 -6.56 11.22
C ARG A 331 -13.83 -5.11 10.93
N ARG A 332 -14.92 -4.91 10.16
CA ARG A 332 -15.42 -3.59 9.73
C ARG A 332 -15.70 -2.59 10.88
N ALA A 333 -15.92 -3.07 12.11
CA ALA A 333 -16.07 -2.19 13.27
C ALA A 333 -14.80 -1.37 13.60
N GLY A 334 -13.64 -1.67 13.00
CA GLY A 334 -12.38 -0.97 13.22
C GLY A 334 -11.62 -0.57 11.94
N LEU A 335 -12.23 -0.71 10.76
CA LEU A 335 -11.69 -0.22 9.48
C LEU A 335 -12.84 0.37 8.67
N GLU A 336 -12.90 1.70 8.58
CA GLU A 336 -13.85 2.37 7.72
C GLU A 336 -13.24 2.47 6.32
N PHE A 337 -13.66 1.53 5.47
CA PHE A 337 -13.91 1.74 4.05
C PHE A 337 -12.91 1.31 2.96
N SER A 338 -11.64 0.89 3.17
CA SER A 338 -10.78 0.68 1.97
C SER A 338 -9.74 -0.44 1.93
N ALA A 339 -9.78 -1.39 2.85
CA ALA A 339 -8.93 -2.61 2.76
C ALA A 339 -9.72 -3.93 2.66
N ALA A 340 -11.05 -3.87 2.73
CA ALA A 340 -11.94 -5.01 2.78
C ALA A 340 -12.42 -5.41 1.38
N GLY A 341 -12.19 -6.66 0.96
CA GLY A 341 -12.76 -7.24 -0.26
C GLY A 341 -11.99 -7.01 -1.57
N GLU A 342 -10.68 -6.76 -1.50
CA GLU A 342 -9.74 -6.87 -2.63
C GLU A 342 -8.76 -8.04 -2.39
N CYS A 343 -9.28 -9.17 -1.97
CA CYS A 343 -8.54 -10.37 -1.60
C CYS A 343 -7.72 -10.90 -2.79
N GLU A 344 -8.28 -10.89 -4.00
CA GLU A 344 -7.58 -11.32 -5.21
C GLU A 344 -6.31 -10.49 -5.49
N ALA A 345 -6.32 -9.19 -5.16
CA ALA A 345 -5.14 -8.32 -5.33
C ALA A 345 -4.12 -8.45 -4.18
N ARG A 346 -4.56 -8.95 -3.01
CA ARG A 346 -3.80 -8.97 -1.73
C ARG A 346 -3.12 -10.29 -1.42
N VAL A 347 -3.35 -11.31 -2.22
CA VAL A 347 -2.86 -12.66 -1.98
C VAL A 347 -2.16 -13.19 -3.21
N ALA A 348 -1.00 -13.79 -2.99
CA ALA A 348 -0.33 -14.57 -4.01
C ALA A 348 -0.91 -15.99 -3.96
N VAL A 349 -1.34 -16.50 -5.11
CA VAL A 349 -1.53 -17.94 -5.26
C VAL A 349 -0.15 -18.56 -5.11
N LEU A 350 0.04 -19.48 -4.18
CA LEU A 350 1.30 -20.21 -4.02
C LEU A 350 1.17 -21.60 -4.65
N ASP A 351 2.22 -22.09 -5.29
CA ASP A 351 2.31 -23.49 -5.70
C ASP A 351 2.59 -24.39 -4.49
N ASP A 352 2.57 -25.71 -4.70
CA ASP A 352 2.81 -26.72 -3.65
C ASP A 352 4.21 -26.58 -2.99
N GLU A 353 5.11 -25.75 -3.55
CA GLU A 353 6.45 -25.46 -3.03
C GLU A 353 6.53 -24.08 -2.34
N GLY A 354 5.42 -23.34 -2.25
CA GLY A 354 5.34 -22.02 -1.61
C GLY A 354 5.79 -20.86 -2.50
N GLN A 355 5.86 -21.03 -3.82
CA GLN A 355 6.22 -19.98 -4.78
C GLN A 355 4.99 -19.33 -5.41
N ALA A 356 5.03 -18.02 -5.64
CA ALA A 356 3.94 -17.32 -6.31
C ALA A 356 3.71 -17.87 -7.74
N ILE A 357 2.49 -18.34 -8.03
CA ILE A 357 2.06 -18.72 -9.38
C ILE A 357 1.55 -17.47 -10.11
N ALA A 358 2.03 -17.28 -11.35
CA ALA A 358 1.78 -16.10 -12.19
C ALA A 358 0.38 -16.06 -12.81
#